data_AF-A0A5S5D0S0-F1
#
_entry.id   AF-A0A5S5D0S0-F1
#
_cell.length_a   1.000
_cell.length_b   1.000
_cell.length_c   1.000
_cell.angle_alpha   90.00
_cell.angle_beta   90.00
_cell.angle_gamma   90.00
#
_symmetry.space_group_name_H-M   'P 1'
#
loop_
_entity.id
_entity.type
_entity.pdbx_description
1 polymer ?
#
loop_
_entity_poly.entity_id
_entity_poly.type
_entity_poly.pdbx_seq_one_letter_code
_entity_poly.pdbx_strand_id
1 'polypeptide(L)'
;MNSPARPWPTAVVLTVAALALGLVDWPLPRLTVGGLMVDRVPGPLWVLVLGLTAVCVAVAVVGTRRAVGARFRGPAAALWLVVVVLTAAVLAWNALYSAAYSTTVVDALIPVLHWLFTFVPAVLGALAFRRAGRAERAAGALGTGVVSLPLFALGWALLVASDDGWTDHLASAAFGVAVLGVLPLVAGIAIGAAGGRRAESAPPRP
;
A
#
# COMPACT_ATOMS: atom_id res chain seq x y z
N MET A 1 -8.56 12.00 -27.62
CA MET A 1 -8.30 10.71 -26.93
C MET A 1 -7.32 10.98 -25.79
N ASN A 2 -7.79 11.03 -24.55
CA ASN A 2 -6.92 11.27 -23.40
C ASN A 2 -6.17 9.97 -23.07
N SER A 3 -4.84 9.99 -23.16
CA SER A 3 -4.01 8.88 -22.71
C SER A 3 -4.41 8.51 -21.28
N PRO A 4 -4.65 7.22 -20.97
CA PRO A 4 -4.99 6.81 -19.61
C PRO A 4 -3.85 7.24 -18.69
N ALA A 5 -4.15 8.16 -17.78
CA ALA A 5 -3.19 8.63 -16.79
C ALA A 5 -2.67 7.41 -16.03
N ARG A 6 -1.39 7.11 -16.19
CA ARG A 6 -0.78 5.96 -15.52
C ARG A 6 -0.73 6.31 -14.02
N PRO A 7 -1.22 5.46 -13.11
CA PRO A 7 -1.27 5.79 -11.67
C PRO A 7 0.09 5.74 -10.96
N TRP A 8 1.15 5.31 -11.64
CA TRP A 8 2.49 5.15 -11.05
C TRP A 8 3.15 6.45 -10.55
N PRO A 9 3.06 7.62 -11.24
CA PRO A 9 3.71 8.83 -10.75
C PRO A 9 3.07 9.29 -9.43
N THR A 10 1.74 9.15 -9.32
CA THR A 10 1.03 9.52 -8.10
C THR A 10 1.40 8.60 -6.94
N ALA A 11 1.53 7.29 -7.18
CA ALA A 11 2.00 6.35 -6.15
C ALA A 11 3.41 6.71 -5.67
N VAL A 12 4.33 7.04 -6.60
CA VAL A 12 5.69 7.47 -6.26
C VAL A 12 5.67 8.76 -5.43
N VAL A 13 4.94 9.79 -5.87
CA VAL A 13 4.84 11.06 -5.15
C VAL A 13 4.26 10.86 -3.75
N LEU A 14 3.18 10.08 -3.61
CA LEU A 14 2.60 9.77 -2.30
C LEU A 14 3.57 8.99 -1.42
N THR A 15 4.35 8.06 -1.99
CA THR A 15 5.33 7.27 -1.24
C THR A 15 6.49 8.14 -0.75
N VAL A 16 7.01 9.02 -1.60
CA VAL A 16 8.07 9.98 -1.23
C VAL A 16 7.58 10.96 -0.18
N ALA A 17 6.35 11.49 -0.33
CA ALA A 17 5.74 12.36 0.67
C ALA A 17 5.53 11.62 2.00
N ALA A 18 5.08 10.37 1.96
CA ALA A 18 4.90 9.53 3.15
C ALA A 18 6.21 9.26 3.88
N LEU A 19 7.30 8.97 3.14
CA LEU A 19 8.64 8.84 3.70
C LEU A 19 9.08 10.15 4.39
N ALA A 20 9.01 11.27 3.66
CA ALA A 20 9.44 12.56 4.19
C ALA A 20 8.63 12.96 5.44
N LEU A 21 7.33 12.73 5.44
CA LEU A 21 6.47 12.99 6.59
C LEU A 21 6.78 12.04 7.74
N GLY A 22 7.01 10.75 7.50
CA GLY A 22 7.30 9.77 8.55
C GLY A 22 8.63 9.97 9.26
N LEU A 23 9.58 10.69 8.63
CA LEU A 23 10.86 11.02 9.24
C LEU A 23 10.81 12.26 10.13
N VAL A 24 9.75 13.07 10.05
CA VAL A 24 9.59 14.23 10.95
C VAL A 24 9.51 13.76 12.40
N ASP A 25 10.04 14.55 13.33
CA ASP A 25 10.01 14.28 14.78
C ASP A 25 8.59 14.34 15.34
N TRP A 26 7.82 13.27 15.13
CA TRP A 26 6.47 13.14 15.66
C TRP A 26 6.52 12.70 17.14
N PRO A 27 5.57 13.16 17.96
CA PRO A 27 5.35 12.55 19.25
C PRO A 27 4.96 11.08 19.07
N LEU A 28 5.70 10.18 19.71
CA LEU A 28 5.57 8.74 19.51
C LEU A 28 4.51 8.11 20.46
N PRO A 29 3.73 7.13 19.98
CA PRO A 29 2.84 6.34 20.82
C PRO A 29 3.62 5.39 21.73
N ARG A 30 2.96 4.84 22.76
CA ARG A 30 3.56 3.86 23.66
C ARG A 30 2.95 2.48 23.44
N LEU A 31 3.79 1.45 23.51
CA LEU A 31 3.33 0.07 23.56
C LEU A 31 2.72 -0.23 24.94
N THR A 32 1.60 -0.94 24.96
CA THR A 32 0.97 -1.42 26.20
C THR A 32 0.83 -2.93 26.23
N VAL A 33 1.07 -3.52 27.41
CA VAL A 33 0.87 -4.94 27.66
C VAL A 33 -0.61 -5.17 27.97
N GLY A 34 -1.45 -5.11 26.93
CA GLY A 34 -2.91 -5.34 27.01
C GLY A 34 -3.71 -4.58 25.95
N GLY A 35 -4.82 -5.17 25.48
CA GLY A 35 -5.73 -4.55 24.50
C GLY A 35 -5.20 -4.52 23.07
N LEU A 36 -5.41 -3.42 22.35
CA LEU A 36 -4.93 -3.21 20.97
C LEU A 36 -3.41 -2.92 20.90
N MET A 37 -2.58 -3.18 21.93
CA MET A 37 -1.11 -3.03 21.91
C MET A 37 -0.53 -1.61 21.70
N VAL A 38 -1.27 -0.64 21.16
CA VAL A 38 -0.86 0.77 21.00
C VAL A 38 -1.79 1.65 21.84
N ASP A 39 -1.24 2.37 22.82
CA ASP A 39 -1.98 3.30 23.67
C ASP A 39 -1.46 4.74 23.49
N ARG A 40 -2.33 5.71 23.80
CA ARG A 40 -2.04 7.15 23.80
C ARG A 40 -1.38 7.65 22.52
N VAL A 41 -1.91 7.25 21.37
CA VAL A 41 -1.47 7.81 20.08
C VAL A 41 -1.71 9.32 20.06
N PRO A 42 -0.67 10.14 19.88
CA PRO A 42 -0.83 11.59 19.86
C PRO A 42 -1.73 12.05 18.72
N GLY A 43 -2.57 13.05 18.99
CA GLY A 43 -3.52 13.61 18.02
C GLY A 43 -2.90 13.95 16.65
N PRO A 44 -1.72 14.62 16.58
CA PRO A 44 -1.08 14.93 15.31
C PRO A 44 -0.72 13.69 14.47
N LEU A 45 -0.26 12.60 15.12
CA LEU A 45 0.08 11.37 14.42
C LEU A 45 -1.16 10.66 13.87
N TRP A 46 -2.27 10.68 14.62
CA TRP A 46 -3.57 10.21 14.13
C TRP A 46 -4.01 10.98 12.87
N VAL A 47 -3.92 12.31 12.92
CA VAL A 47 -4.30 13.18 11.79
C VAL A 47 -3.43 12.88 10.57
N LEU A 48 -2.12 12.69 10.74
CA LEU A 48 -1.22 12.31 9.66
C LEU A 48 -1.61 10.97 9.03
N VAL A 49 -1.71 9.91 9.84
CA VAL A 49 -1.95 8.55 9.37
C VAL A 49 -3.31 8.45 8.68
N LEU A 50 -4.37 8.99 9.30
CA LEU A 50 -5.73 8.96 8.74
C LEU A 50 -5.84 9.88 7.51
N GLY A 51 -5.21 11.05 7.56
CA GLY A 51 -5.18 12.00 6.44
C GLY A 51 -4.50 11.40 5.21
N LEU A 52 -3.31 10.83 5.37
CA LEU A 52 -2.59 10.14 4.29
C LEU A 52 -3.40 8.95 3.78
N THR A 53 -3.99 8.16 4.68
CA THR A 53 -4.84 7.01 4.32
C THR A 53 -6.03 7.45 3.46
N ALA A 54 -6.73 8.51 3.87
CA ALA A 54 -7.86 9.05 3.13
C ALA A 54 -7.45 9.55 1.74
N VAL A 55 -6.31 10.26 1.64
CA VAL A 55 -5.77 10.72 0.35
C VAL A 55 -5.42 9.53 -0.55
N CYS A 56 -4.70 8.53 -0.04
CA CYS A 56 -4.33 7.33 -0.78
C CYS A 56 -5.56 6.57 -1.30
N VAL A 57 -6.57 6.36 -0.44
CA VAL A 57 -7.83 5.68 -0.83
C VAL A 57 -8.57 6.50 -1.89
N ALA A 58 -8.69 7.83 -1.71
CA ALA A 58 -9.35 8.69 -2.68
C ALA A 58 -8.65 8.65 -4.05
N VAL A 59 -7.31 8.76 -4.08
CA VAL A 59 -6.52 8.67 -5.32
C VAL A 59 -6.66 7.30 -5.96
N ALA A 60 -6.60 6.21 -5.19
CA ALA A 60 -6.80 4.86 -5.69
C ALA A 60 -8.19 4.70 -6.32
N VAL A 61 -9.26 5.12 -5.64
CA VAL A 61 -10.63 5.03 -6.13
C VAL A 61 -10.81 5.84 -7.42
N VAL A 62 -10.33 7.10 -7.45
CA VAL A 62 -10.43 7.96 -8.64
C VAL A 62 -9.61 7.38 -9.80
N GLY A 63 -8.38 6.94 -9.54
CA GLY A 63 -7.49 6.36 -10.55
C GLY A 63 -8.06 5.07 -11.15
N THR A 64 -8.47 4.12 -10.31
CA THR A 64 -9.04 2.85 -10.76
C THR A 64 -10.39 3.05 -11.45
N ARG A 65 -11.26 3.94 -10.95
CA ARG A 65 -12.53 4.27 -11.62
C ARG A 65 -12.30 4.83 -13.03
N ARG A 66 -11.30 5.72 -13.20
CA ARG A 66 -10.94 6.26 -14.52
C ARG A 66 -10.38 5.19 -15.46
N ALA A 67 -9.58 4.26 -14.94
CA ALA A 67 -8.98 3.20 -15.73
C ALA A 67 -9.97 2.08 -16.13
N VAL A 68 -10.93 1.76 -15.26
CA VAL A 68 -11.89 0.65 -15.45
C VAL A 68 -13.22 1.13 -16.07
N GLY A 69 -13.52 2.42 -16.00
CA GLY A 69 -14.68 3.04 -16.65
C GLY A 69 -16.01 2.48 -16.14
N ALA A 70 -16.94 2.17 -17.07
CA ALA A 70 -18.29 1.69 -16.75
C ALA A 70 -18.31 0.39 -15.92
N ARG A 71 -17.24 -0.43 -16.00
CA ARG A 71 -17.11 -1.69 -15.26
C ARG A 71 -16.89 -1.50 -13.76
N PHE A 72 -16.66 -0.26 -13.30
CA PHE A 72 -16.52 0.08 -11.88
C PHE A 72 -17.84 0.04 -11.09
N ARG A 73 -18.98 -0.28 -11.71
CA ARG A 73 -20.30 -0.35 -11.05
C ARG A 73 -20.74 -1.76 -10.62
N GLY A 74 -19.85 -2.76 -10.72
CA GLY A 74 -20.18 -4.16 -10.46
C GLY A 74 -19.68 -4.70 -9.11
N PRO A 75 -20.02 -5.97 -8.78
CA PRO A 75 -19.56 -6.64 -7.57
C PRO A 75 -18.03 -6.76 -7.50
N ALA A 76 -17.35 -6.78 -8.64
CA ALA A 76 -15.89 -6.72 -8.73
C ALA A 76 -15.32 -5.43 -8.11
N ALA A 77 -15.97 -4.29 -8.36
CA ALA A 77 -15.54 -3.01 -7.81
C ALA A 77 -15.82 -2.91 -6.30
N ALA A 78 -16.95 -3.47 -5.85
CA ALA A 78 -17.25 -3.57 -4.42
C ALA A 78 -16.21 -4.46 -3.70
N LEU A 79 -15.90 -5.64 -4.25
CA LEU A 79 -14.88 -6.52 -3.69
C LEU A 79 -13.50 -5.85 -3.67
N TRP A 80 -13.13 -5.16 -4.75
CA TRP A 80 -11.90 -4.39 -4.82
C TRP A 80 -11.86 -3.29 -3.75
N LEU A 81 -12.96 -2.56 -3.55
CA LEU A 81 -13.06 -1.51 -2.54
C LEU A 81 -12.91 -2.07 -1.13
N VAL A 82 -13.51 -3.24 -0.84
CA VAL A 82 -13.32 -3.95 0.43
C VAL A 82 -11.84 -4.27 0.65
N VAL A 83 -11.15 -4.80 -0.37
CA VAL A 83 -9.70 -5.07 -0.29
C VAL A 83 -8.91 -3.79 0.00
N VAL A 84 -9.23 -2.68 -0.68
CA VAL A 84 -8.59 -1.39 -0.48
C VAL A 84 -8.78 -0.87 0.94
N VAL A 85 -10.01 -0.91 1.46
CA VAL A 85 -10.34 -0.42 2.82
C VAL A 85 -9.68 -1.29 3.88
N LEU A 86 -9.69 -2.61 3.73
CA LEU A 86 -8.99 -3.52 4.65
C LEU A 86 -7.48 -3.30 4.62
N THR A 87 -6.90 -3.15 3.43
CA THR A 87 -5.47 -2.85 3.26
C THR A 87 -5.11 -1.53 3.95
N ALA A 88 -5.91 -0.48 3.72
CA ALA A 88 -5.76 0.82 4.36
C ALA A 88 -5.80 0.71 5.89
N ALA A 89 -6.79 0.02 6.46
CA ALA A 89 -6.93 -0.15 7.89
C ALA A 89 -5.75 -0.92 8.51
N VAL A 90 -5.36 -2.03 7.89
CA VAL A 90 -4.23 -2.86 8.32
C VAL A 90 -2.92 -2.07 8.30
N LEU A 91 -2.68 -1.28 7.25
CA LEU A 91 -1.44 -0.51 7.13
C LEU A 91 -1.42 0.76 7.97
N ALA A 92 -2.55 1.43 8.15
CA ALA A 92 -2.68 2.53 9.11
C ALA A 92 -2.37 2.03 10.52
N TRP A 93 -2.91 0.87 10.88
CA TRP A 93 -2.60 0.21 12.14
C TRP A 93 -1.12 -0.18 12.24
N ASN A 94 -0.56 -0.79 11.19
CA ASN A 94 0.85 -1.12 11.13
C ASN A 94 1.75 0.12 11.31
N ALA A 95 1.41 1.26 10.72
CA ALA A 95 2.18 2.49 10.87
C ALA A 95 2.20 3.00 12.32
N LEU A 96 1.07 2.95 13.01
CA LEU A 96 0.99 3.30 14.44
C LEU A 96 1.76 2.31 15.32
N TYR A 97 1.66 1.02 14.99
CA TYR A 97 2.40 -0.03 15.68
C TYR A 97 3.91 0.15 15.49
N SER A 98 4.37 0.40 14.26
CA SER A 98 5.77 0.68 13.94
C SER A 98 6.29 1.92 14.68
N ALA A 99 5.50 2.99 14.75
CA ALA A 99 5.86 4.19 15.51
C ALA A 99 5.97 3.94 17.02
N ALA A 100 5.17 3.01 17.57
CA ALA A 100 5.31 2.63 18.97
C ALA A 100 6.55 1.75 19.19
N TYR A 101 6.84 0.89 18.22
CA TYR A 101 7.92 -0.09 18.25
C TYR A 101 9.32 0.50 18.06
N SER A 102 9.44 1.67 17.43
CA SER A 102 10.72 2.37 17.25
C SER A 102 11.42 2.69 18.57
N THR A 103 10.68 2.73 19.68
CA THR A 103 11.22 2.95 21.03
C THR A 103 11.83 1.70 21.68
N THR A 104 11.81 0.55 21.00
CA THR A 104 12.32 -0.73 21.50
C THR A 104 13.48 -1.26 20.66
N VAL A 105 14.59 -1.63 21.31
CA VAL A 105 15.76 -2.23 20.65
C VAL A 105 15.42 -3.66 20.24
N VAL A 106 15.26 -3.94 18.94
CA VAL A 106 14.99 -5.29 18.44
C VAL A 106 15.84 -5.62 17.21
N ASP A 107 16.56 -6.74 17.32
CA ASP A 107 17.59 -7.19 16.37
C ASP A 107 17.07 -8.03 15.18
N ALA A 108 15.75 -8.24 15.02
CA ALA A 108 15.25 -9.18 14.01
C ALA A 108 14.06 -8.65 13.18
N LEU A 109 14.38 -8.00 12.07
CA LEU A 109 13.45 -7.78 10.96
C LEU A 109 13.19 -9.12 10.25
N ILE A 110 11.93 -9.58 10.22
CA ILE A 110 11.51 -10.75 9.40
C ILE A 110 11.02 -10.24 8.04
N PRO A 111 11.81 -10.32 6.96
CA PRO A 111 11.51 -9.65 5.68
C PRO A 111 10.26 -10.21 4.98
N VAL A 112 10.02 -11.51 5.11
CA VAL A 112 8.93 -12.23 4.43
C VAL A 112 7.55 -11.77 4.92
N LEU A 113 7.43 -11.43 6.20
CA LEU A 113 6.15 -10.95 6.74
C LEU A 113 5.81 -9.54 6.21
N HIS A 114 6.81 -8.69 6.02
CA HIS A 114 6.61 -7.34 5.51
C HIS A 114 6.14 -7.31 4.06
N TRP A 115 6.54 -8.30 3.25
CA TRP A 115 6.07 -8.44 1.87
C TRP A 115 4.56 -8.62 1.77
N LEU A 116 3.92 -9.21 2.79
CA LEU A 116 2.47 -9.43 2.78
C LEU A 116 1.69 -8.13 2.68
N PHE A 117 2.21 -7.02 3.22
CA PHE A 117 1.53 -5.73 3.24
C PHE A 117 1.40 -5.07 1.87
N THR A 118 2.24 -5.41 0.89
CA THR A 118 2.17 -4.85 -0.46
C THR A 118 1.84 -5.92 -1.52
N PHE A 119 2.35 -7.14 -1.36
CA PHE A 119 2.11 -8.26 -2.27
C PHE A 119 0.65 -8.72 -2.25
N VAL A 120 0.11 -9.06 -1.07
CA VAL A 120 -1.23 -9.66 -0.94
C VAL A 120 -2.30 -8.69 -1.43
N PRO A 121 -2.32 -7.40 -1.03
CA PRO A 121 -3.26 -6.43 -1.57
C PRO A 121 -3.22 -6.34 -3.09
N ALA A 122 -2.03 -6.34 -3.69
CA ALA A 122 -1.88 -6.24 -5.14
C ALA A 122 -2.48 -7.46 -5.87
N VAL A 123 -2.23 -8.67 -5.36
CA VAL A 123 -2.80 -9.90 -5.90
C VAL A 123 -4.33 -9.90 -5.73
N LEU A 124 -4.84 -9.58 -4.54
CA LEU A 124 -6.28 -9.52 -4.28
C LEU A 124 -6.97 -8.45 -5.12
N GLY A 125 -6.32 -7.30 -5.33
CA GLY A 125 -6.80 -6.22 -6.18
C GLY A 125 -6.94 -6.65 -7.65
N ALA A 126 -5.96 -7.39 -8.19
CA ALA A 126 -6.09 -8.00 -9.52
C ALA A 126 -7.18 -9.08 -9.57
N LEU A 127 -7.28 -9.92 -8.54
CA LEU A 127 -8.26 -11.00 -8.45
C LEU A 127 -9.70 -10.48 -8.41
N ALA A 128 -9.95 -9.33 -7.81
CA ALA A 128 -11.25 -8.69 -7.83
C ALA A 128 -11.74 -8.45 -9.27
N PHE A 129 -10.82 -8.19 -10.20
CA PHE A 129 -11.09 -8.02 -11.64
C PHE A 129 -10.70 -9.25 -12.47
N ARG A 130 -10.62 -10.46 -11.89
CA ARG A 130 -10.19 -11.70 -12.60
C ARG A 130 -11.03 -12.06 -13.82
N ARG A 131 -12.28 -11.61 -13.90
CA ARG A 131 -13.18 -11.85 -15.05
C ARG A 131 -13.07 -10.74 -16.12
N ALA A 132 -12.32 -9.68 -15.84
CA ALA A 132 -12.05 -8.59 -16.78
C ALA A 132 -10.74 -8.83 -17.55
N GLY A 133 -10.42 -7.88 -18.44
CA GLY A 133 -9.20 -7.88 -19.24
C GLY A 133 -7.94 -7.63 -18.41
N ARG A 134 -6.78 -7.81 -19.05
CA ARG A 134 -5.47 -7.61 -18.42
C ARG A 134 -5.29 -6.18 -17.89
N ALA A 135 -5.82 -5.19 -18.61
CA ALA A 135 -5.73 -3.79 -18.24
C ALA A 135 -6.47 -3.49 -16.92
N GLU A 136 -7.67 -4.05 -16.72
CA GLU A 136 -8.46 -3.85 -15.51
C GLU A 136 -7.87 -4.59 -14.31
N ARG A 137 -7.30 -5.79 -14.52
CA ARG A 137 -6.56 -6.49 -13.46
C ARG A 137 -5.35 -5.70 -13.00
N ALA A 138 -4.59 -5.16 -13.95
CA ALA A 138 -3.46 -4.28 -13.65
C ALA A 138 -3.93 -3.00 -12.94
N ALA A 139 -5.04 -2.39 -13.38
CA ALA A 139 -5.62 -1.22 -12.72
C ALA A 139 -6.09 -1.52 -11.28
N GLY A 140 -6.64 -2.71 -11.04
CA GLY A 140 -7.01 -3.19 -9.70
C GLY A 140 -5.79 -3.33 -8.78
N ALA A 141 -4.75 -4.01 -9.25
CA ALA A 141 -3.51 -4.20 -8.50
C ALA A 141 -2.75 -2.88 -8.25
N LEU A 142 -2.67 -2.01 -9.26
CA LEU A 142 -2.06 -0.69 -9.13
C LEU A 142 -2.85 0.20 -8.17
N GLY A 143 -4.18 0.15 -8.23
CA GLY A 143 -5.04 0.88 -7.30
C GLY A 143 -4.83 0.46 -5.84
N THR A 144 -4.69 -0.83 -5.56
CA THR A 144 -4.28 -1.29 -4.22
C THR A 144 -2.86 -0.86 -3.87
N GLY A 145 -1.93 -0.82 -4.84
CA GLY A 145 -0.56 -0.34 -4.66
C GLY A 145 -0.45 1.13 -4.28
N VAL A 146 -1.33 1.99 -4.80
CA VAL A 146 -1.45 3.42 -4.44
C VAL A 146 -1.79 3.61 -2.95
N VAL A 147 -2.40 2.61 -2.32
CA VAL A 147 -2.69 2.60 -0.89
C VAL A 147 -1.59 1.90 -0.11
N SER A 148 -1.21 0.70 -0.55
CA SER A 148 -0.31 -0.12 0.25
C SER A 148 1.10 0.44 0.34
N LEU A 149 1.64 0.96 -0.77
CA LEU A 149 3.03 1.40 -0.80
C LEU A 149 3.28 2.67 0.02
N PRO A 150 2.49 3.76 -0.09
CA PRO A 150 2.73 4.95 0.74
C PRO A 150 2.51 4.70 2.23
N LEU A 151 1.49 3.92 2.62
CA LEU A 151 1.24 3.62 4.02
C LEU A 151 2.30 2.68 4.62
N PHE A 152 2.78 1.71 3.83
CA PHE A 152 3.94 0.89 4.20
C PHE A 152 5.18 1.78 4.42
N ALA A 153 5.43 2.71 3.49
CA ALA A 153 6.56 3.62 3.57
C ALA A 153 6.48 4.56 4.77
N LEU A 154 5.29 5.07 5.10
CA LEU A 154 5.07 5.86 6.32
C LEU A 154 5.41 5.03 7.57
N GLY A 155 4.87 3.82 7.68
CA GLY A 155 5.15 2.94 8.82
C GLY A 155 6.62 2.58 8.95
N TRP A 156 7.29 2.34 7.83
CA TRP A 156 8.73 2.06 7.81
C TRP A 156 9.57 3.27 8.21
N ALA A 157 9.24 4.47 7.73
CA ALA A 157 9.91 5.71 8.14
C ALA A 157 9.76 5.98 9.64
N LEU A 158 8.54 5.81 10.17
CA LEU A 158 8.27 5.96 11.61
C LEU A 158 9.00 4.92 12.48
N LEU A 159 9.32 3.74 11.92
CA LEU A 159 10.11 2.71 12.60
C LEU A 159 11.59 3.10 12.70
N VAL A 160 12.16 3.66 11.63
CA VAL A 160 13.60 3.86 11.49
C VAL A 160 14.06 5.22 12.04
N ALA A 161 13.17 6.22 12.15
CA ALA A 161 13.51 7.58 12.57
C ALA A 161 14.08 7.75 14.00
N SER A 162 14.32 6.67 14.76
CA SER A 162 14.61 6.74 16.20
C SER A 162 16.07 6.96 16.60
N ASP A 163 17.08 6.76 15.73
CA ASP A 163 18.51 6.94 16.10
C ASP A 163 19.40 7.32 14.89
N ASP A 164 20.24 8.37 15.02
CA ASP A 164 21.21 8.91 14.03
C ASP A 164 20.68 9.91 12.96
N GLY A 165 21.57 10.45 12.11
CA GLY A 165 21.32 11.62 11.27
C GLY A 165 20.32 11.42 10.11
N TRP A 166 19.59 12.49 9.75
CA TRP A 166 18.49 12.50 8.76
C TRP A 166 18.81 11.85 7.40
N THR A 167 20.04 11.98 6.90
CA THR A 167 20.44 11.45 5.59
C THR A 167 20.52 9.93 5.57
N ASP A 168 21.00 9.34 6.66
CA ASP A 168 21.17 7.89 6.78
C ASP A 168 19.81 7.22 6.95
N HIS A 169 18.90 7.88 7.68
CA HIS A 169 17.49 7.50 7.79
C HIS A 169 16.77 7.47 6.45
N LEU A 170 16.94 8.52 5.64
CA LEU A 170 16.28 8.58 4.35
C LEU A 170 16.77 7.47 3.42
N ALA A 171 18.08 7.22 3.39
CA ALA A 171 18.68 6.16 2.57
C ALA A 171 18.23 4.77 3.03
N SER A 172 18.27 4.49 4.34
CA SER A 172 17.83 3.24 4.94
C SER A 172 16.33 3.00 4.73
N ALA A 173 15.50 4.02 4.95
CA ALA A 173 14.07 3.94 4.74
C ALA A 173 13.71 3.73 3.26
N ALA A 174 14.37 4.46 2.36
CA ALA A 174 14.17 4.28 0.92
C ALA A 174 14.58 2.88 0.45
N PHE A 175 15.71 2.36 0.93
CA PHE A 175 16.17 1.01 0.61
C PHE A 175 15.18 -0.05 1.15
N GLY A 176 14.75 0.08 2.41
CA GLY A 176 13.75 -0.80 3.01
C GLY A 176 12.43 -0.80 2.24
N VAL A 177 11.93 0.36 1.85
CA VAL A 177 10.72 0.49 1.03
C VAL A 177 10.90 -0.10 -0.36
N ALA A 178 12.07 0.06 -0.99
CA ALA A 178 12.35 -0.54 -2.28
C ALA A 178 12.31 -2.08 -2.21
N VAL A 179 13.00 -2.67 -1.23
CA VAL A 179 13.14 -4.12 -1.11
C VAL A 179 11.88 -4.79 -0.56
N LEU A 180 11.26 -4.20 0.47
CA LEU A 180 10.14 -4.80 1.21
C LEU A 180 8.77 -4.30 0.75
N GLY A 181 8.72 -3.18 0.04
CA GLY A 181 7.48 -2.59 -0.47
C GLY A 181 7.35 -2.74 -1.99
N VAL A 182 8.31 -2.19 -2.74
CA VAL A 182 8.24 -2.09 -4.20
C VAL A 182 8.41 -3.43 -4.90
N LEU A 183 9.43 -4.22 -4.56
CA LEU A 183 9.65 -5.54 -5.16
C LEU A 183 8.43 -6.48 -5.01
N PRO A 184 7.88 -6.72 -3.81
CA PRO A 184 6.67 -7.52 -3.63
C PRO A 184 5.46 -6.93 -4.37
N LEU A 185 5.30 -5.60 -4.40
CA LEU A 185 4.22 -4.97 -5.15
C LEU A 185 4.32 -5.29 -6.66
N VAL A 186 5.50 -5.13 -7.24
CA VAL A 186 5.75 -5.42 -8.66
C VAL A 186 5.50 -6.91 -8.96
N ALA A 187 5.94 -7.81 -8.09
CA ALA A 187 5.67 -9.24 -8.21
C ALA A 187 4.15 -9.53 -8.17
N GLY A 188 3.43 -8.93 -7.21
CA GLY A 188 1.98 -9.09 -7.08
C GLY A 188 1.21 -8.57 -8.30
N ILE A 189 1.59 -7.42 -8.85
CA ILE A 189 1.03 -6.87 -10.09
C ILE A 189 1.31 -7.80 -11.26
N ALA A 190 2.54 -8.29 -11.41
CA ALA A 190 2.93 -9.17 -12.51
C ALA A 190 2.12 -10.49 -12.48
N ILE A 191 1.99 -11.12 -11.32
CA ILE A 191 1.21 -12.35 -11.12
C ILE A 191 -0.28 -12.08 -11.40
N GLY A 192 -0.83 -11.02 -10.81
CA GLY A 192 -2.24 -10.64 -10.99
C GLY A 192 -2.61 -10.33 -12.45
N ALA A 193 -1.71 -9.72 -13.20
CA ALA A 193 -1.90 -9.42 -14.61
C ALA A 193 -1.73 -10.64 -15.53
N ALA A 194 -0.96 -11.66 -15.14
CA ALA A 194 -0.61 -12.80 -15.99
C ALA A 194 -1.75 -13.84 -16.15
N GLY A 195 -2.70 -13.91 -15.22
CA GLY A 195 -3.74 -14.95 -15.18
C GLY A 195 -4.83 -14.93 -16.25
N GLY A 196 -4.69 -14.12 -17.33
CA GLY A 196 -5.73 -13.93 -18.36
C GLY A 196 -5.53 -14.72 -19.65
N ARG A 197 -4.34 -15.28 -19.89
CA ARG A 197 -3.92 -15.80 -21.22
C ARG A 197 -4.57 -17.12 -21.66
N ARG A 198 -5.38 -17.78 -20.82
CA ARG A 198 -5.91 -19.14 -21.12
C ARG A 198 -7.30 -19.17 -21.79
N ALA A 199 -8.01 -18.05 -21.88
CA ALA A 199 -9.38 -18.03 -22.43
C ALA A 199 -9.46 -17.63 -23.91
N GLU A 200 -8.37 -17.13 -24.49
CA GLU A 200 -8.37 -16.52 -25.83
C GLU A 200 -7.89 -17.48 -26.93
N SER A 201 -7.47 -18.69 -26.57
CA SER A 201 -6.99 -19.74 -27.48
C SER A 201 -8.00 -20.87 -27.73
N ALA A 202 -9.27 -20.68 -27.37
CA ALA A 202 -10.31 -21.65 -27.75
C ALA A 202 -10.74 -21.37 -29.21
N PRO A 203 -10.55 -22.32 -30.15
CA PRO A 203 -11.04 -22.16 -31.51
C PRO A 203 -12.57 -21.99 -31.52
N PRO A 204 -13.15 -21.28 -32.52
CA PRO A 204 -14.59 -21.20 -32.68
C PRO A 204 -15.16 -22.60 -32.77
N ARG A 205 -16.17 -22.90 -31.95
CA ARG A 205 -16.89 -24.17 -32.06
C ARG A 205 -17.69 -24.16 -33.37
N PRO A 206 -17.65 -25.27 -34.13
CA PRO A 206 -18.38 -25.42 -35.39
C PRO A 206 -19.90 -25.37 -35.17
#